data_AF-F9UJ18-F1
#
_entry.id   AF-F9UJ18-F1
#
_cell.length_a   1.000
_cell.length_b   1.000
_cell.length_c   1.000
_cell.angle_alpha   90.00
_cell.angle_beta   90.00
_cell.angle_gamma   90.00
#
_symmetry.space_group_name_H-M   'P 1'
#
loop_
_entity.id
_entity.type
_entity.pdbx_description
1 polymer ?
#
loop_
_entity_poly.entity_id
_entity_poly.type
_entity_poly.pdbx_seq_one_letter_code
_entity_poly.pdbx_strand_id
1 'polypeptide(L)'
;MLLVDEAQEMSPAVLNELRLLASARFDSQPLLCVVLAGDTRLTDHLRREELLPLGSRIRTRLATEHARREELLACLQHLCASAGNAALMSEPLQHTLCDHAAGNYRILATLASELLAVAAQTERPHLDEALFLEVFTPPATATPRRTALPR
;
A
#
# COMPACT_ATOMS: atom_id res chain seq x y z
N MET A 1 -16.63 -4.64 -16.77
CA MET A 1 -16.32 -4.67 -15.32
C MET A 1 -16.00 -3.25 -14.90
N LEU A 2 -16.60 -2.75 -13.83
CA LEU A 2 -16.35 -1.43 -13.26
C LEU A 2 -15.68 -1.60 -11.90
N LEU A 3 -14.49 -1.03 -11.74
CA LEU A 3 -13.80 -0.93 -10.45
C LEU A 3 -13.94 0.51 -9.96
N VAL A 4 -14.43 0.66 -8.74
CA VAL A 4 -14.52 1.95 -8.08
C VAL A 4 -13.61 1.92 -6.86
N ASP A 5 -12.62 2.79 -6.87
CA ASP A 5 -11.77 3.04 -5.70
C ASP A 5 -12.35 4.17 -4.85
N GLU A 6 -12.04 4.15 -3.56
CA GLU A 6 -12.56 5.11 -2.56
C GLU A 6 -14.09 5.23 -2.56
N ALA A 7 -14.80 4.11 -2.73
CA ALA A 7 -16.24 4.08 -2.93
C ALA A 7 -17.04 4.66 -1.75
N GLN A 8 -16.43 4.82 -0.57
CA GLN A 8 -17.04 5.51 0.57
C GLN A 8 -17.33 7.00 0.28
N GLU A 9 -16.60 7.62 -0.65
CA GLU A 9 -16.78 9.03 -1.03
C GLU A 9 -17.93 9.22 -2.04
N MET A 10 -18.50 8.13 -2.57
CA MET A 10 -19.64 8.20 -3.46
C MET A 10 -20.92 8.54 -2.72
N SER A 11 -21.78 9.34 -3.36
CA SER A 11 -23.12 9.57 -2.80
C SER A 11 -23.98 8.29 -2.84
N PRO A 12 -24.91 8.12 -1.87
CA PRO A 12 -25.85 7.00 -1.87
C PRO A 12 -26.67 6.88 -3.16
N ALA A 13 -26.98 8.00 -3.82
CA ALA A 13 -27.73 8.03 -5.07
C ALA A 13 -27.00 7.26 -6.18
N VAL A 14 -25.70 7.55 -6.39
CA VAL A 14 -24.90 6.89 -7.43
C VAL A 14 -24.70 5.41 -7.12
N LEU A 15 -24.48 5.06 -5.86
CA LEU A 15 -24.38 3.66 -5.43
C LEU A 15 -25.68 2.88 -5.69
N ASN A 16 -26.83 3.52 -5.51
CA ASN A 16 -28.13 2.94 -5.83
C ASN A 16 -28.37 2.79 -7.33
N GLU A 17 -27.90 3.72 -8.17
CA GLU A 17 -27.93 3.57 -9.63
C GLU A 17 -27.06 2.40 -10.09
N LEU A 18 -25.83 2.28 -9.56
CA LEU A 18 -24.97 1.13 -9.83
C LEU A 18 -25.64 -0.19 -9.42
N ARG A 19 -26.37 -0.21 -8.29
CA ARG A 19 -27.17 -1.37 -7.87
C ARG A 19 -28.21 -1.75 -8.93
N LEU A 20 -28.90 -0.77 -9.51
CA LEU A 20 -29.93 -1.01 -10.52
C LEU A 20 -29.29 -1.55 -11.82
N LEU A 21 -28.22 -0.93 -12.28
CA LEU A 21 -27.47 -1.34 -13.47
C LEU A 21 -26.89 -2.76 -13.33
N ALA A 22 -26.29 -3.07 -12.18
CA ALA A 22 -25.74 -4.41 -11.89
C ALA A 22 -26.82 -5.49 -11.72
N SER A 23 -28.07 -5.09 -11.41
CA SER A 23 -29.20 -6.01 -11.27
C SER A 23 -29.91 -6.30 -12.60
N ALA A 24 -29.67 -5.49 -13.63
CA ALA A 24 -30.23 -5.70 -14.95
C ALA A 24 -29.57 -6.94 -15.61
N ARG A 25 -30.41 -7.84 -16.12
CA ARG A 25 -29.97 -9.06 -16.81
C ARG A 25 -30.12 -8.88 -18.31
N PHE A 26 -29.09 -9.26 -19.05
CA PHE A 26 -29.13 -9.42 -20.50
C PHE A 26 -28.71 -10.85 -20.81
N ASP A 27 -29.56 -11.60 -21.52
CA ASP A 27 -29.34 -13.02 -21.87
C ASP A 27 -28.83 -13.89 -20.71
N SER A 28 -29.43 -13.70 -19.52
CA SER A 28 -29.12 -14.40 -18.27
C SER A 28 -27.78 -14.08 -17.60
N GLN A 29 -27.02 -13.10 -18.08
CA GLN A 29 -25.80 -12.60 -17.44
C GLN A 29 -26.02 -11.18 -16.85
N PRO A 30 -25.37 -10.86 -15.72
CA PRO A 30 -25.39 -9.49 -15.21
C PRO A 30 -24.68 -8.58 -16.22
N LEU A 31 -25.35 -7.48 -16.60
CA LEU A 31 -24.81 -6.50 -17.55
C LEU A 31 -23.54 -5.82 -17.04
N LEU A 32 -23.42 -5.69 -15.72
CA LEU A 32 -22.32 -4.97 -15.08
C LEU A 32 -21.82 -5.70 -13.83
N CYS A 33 -20.59 -6.17 -13.87
CA CYS A 33 -19.83 -6.55 -12.68
C CYS A 33 -19.20 -5.29 -12.06
N VAL A 34 -19.54 -4.99 -10.80
CA VAL A 34 -19.02 -3.85 -10.04
C VAL A 34 -18.18 -4.36 -8.87
N VAL A 35 -16.96 -3.86 -8.75
CA VAL A 35 -16.08 -4.06 -7.59
C VAL A 35 -15.94 -2.71 -6.90
N LEU A 36 -16.30 -2.66 -5.62
CA LEU A 36 -16.16 -1.47 -4.78
C LEU A 36 -14.97 -1.69 -3.84
N ALA A 37 -13.97 -0.82 -3.93
CA ALA A 37 -12.84 -0.75 -3.03
C ALA A 37 -12.93 0.51 -2.18
N GLY A 38 -12.41 0.44 -0.96
CA GLY A 38 -12.48 1.51 0.02
C GLY A 38 -12.02 1.02 1.38
N ASP A 39 -11.91 1.94 2.31
CA ASP A 39 -11.52 1.63 3.69
C ASP A 39 -12.72 1.16 4.54
N THR A 40 -12.54 1.07 5.86
CA THR A 40 -13.59 0.64 6.80
C THR A 40 -14.85 1.52 6.73
N ARG A 41 -14.72 2.80 6.35
CA ARG A 41 -15.85 3.72 6.19
C ARG A 41 -16.81 3.24 5.11
N LEU A 42 -16.34 2.55 4.07
CA LEU A 42 -17.21 1.96 3.05
C LEU A 42 -18.12 0.88 3.65
N THR A 43 -17.57 0.04 4.52
CA THR A 43 -18.34 -1.01 5.18
C THR A 43 -19.42 -0.41 6.08
N ASP A 44 -19.11 0.67 6.80
CA ASP A 44 -20.08 1.39 7.63
C ASP A 44 -21.11 2.13 6.77
N HIS A 45 -20.69 2.71 5.65
CA HIS A 45 -21.56 3.40 4.71
C HIS A 45 -22.62 2.43 4.15
N LEU A 46 -22.22 1.22 3.76
CA LEU A 46 -23.12 0.18 3.24
C LEU A 46 -24.10 -0.40 4.29
N ARG A 47 -23.91 -0.09 5.58
CA ARG A 47 -24.83 -0.47 6.67
C ARG A 47 -25.92 0.58 6.93
N ARG A 48 -25.83 1.77 6.34
CA ARG A 48 -26.86 2.81 6.47
C ARG A 48 -28.16 2.38 5.79
N GLU A 49 -29.30 2.79 6.35
CA GLU A 49 -30.63 2.36 5.88
C GLU A 49 -30.84 2.56 4.37
N GLU A 50 -30.41 3.70 3.84
CA GLU A 50 -30.47 4.07 2.42
C GLU A 50 -29.63 3.17 1.48
N LEU A 51 -28.66 2.43 2.02
CA LEU A 51 -27.76 1.54 1.28
C LEU A 51 -27.89 0.07 1.67
N LEU A 52 -28.73 -0.30 2.65
CA LEU A 52 -29.01 -1.70 3.00
C LEU A 52 -29.40 -2.57 1.79
N PRO A 53 -30.19 -2.08 0.81
CA PRO A 53 -30.52 -2.87 -0.37
C PRO A 53 -29.34 -3.14 -1.31
N LEU A 54 -28.31 -2.28 -1.32
CA LEU A 54 -27.05 -2.52 -2.03
C LEU A 54 -26.16 -3.44 -1.20
N GLY A 55 -25.97 -3.14 0.08
CA GLY A 55 -25.10 -3.89 0.98
C GLY A 55 -25.46 -5.38 1.08
N SER A 56 -26.75 -5.71 1.03
CA SER A 56 -27.26 -7.09 1.03
C SER A 56 -27.02 -7.87 -0.28
N ARG A 57 -26.74 -7.18 -1.40
CA ARG A 57 -26.46 -7.80 -2.70
C ARG A 57 -24.98 -8.09 -2.95
N ILE A 58 -24.09 -7.53 -2.13
CA ILE A 58 -22.64 -7.77 -2.20
C ILE A 58 -22.38 -9.17 -1.63
N ARG A 59 -22.14 -10.14 -2.53
CA ARG A 59 -21.91 -11.55 -2.18
C ARG A 59 -20.53 -11.80 -1.59
N THR A 60 -19.52 -11.13 -2.13
CA THR A 60 -18.12 -11.32 -1.74
C THR A 60 -17.61 -10.05 -1.12
N ARG A 61 -17.05 -10.17 0.09
CA ARG A 61 -16.37 -9.10 0.79
C ARG A 61 -14.98 -9.60 1.14
N LEU A 62 -13.97 -8.87 0.71
CA LEU A 62 -12.58 -9.17 1.01
C LEU A 62 -12.05 -8.03 1.88
N ALA A 63 -11.73 -8.34 3.14
CA ALA A 63 -10.99 -7.43 4.00
C ALA A 63 -9.50 -7.70 3.79
N THR A 64 -8.77 -6.72 3.27
CA THR A 64 -7.31 -6.82 3.14
C THR A 64 -6.68 -6.52 4.49
N GLU A 65 -5.89 -7.46 4.99
CA GLU A 65 -5.12 -7.30 6.22
C GLU A 65 -3.69 -6.86 5.89
N HIS A 66 -2.90 -6.61 6.94
CA HIS A 66 -1.47 -6.40 6.77
C HIS A 66 -0.84 -7.63 6.13
N ALA A 67 0.07 -7.40 5.19
CA ALA A 67 0.78 -8.46 4.52
C ALA A 67 1.72 -9.19 5.49
N ARG A 68 1.89 -10.49 5.27
CA ARG A 68 2.94 -11.27 5.92
C ARG A 68 4.30 -10.86 5.35
N ARG A 69 5.35 -11.14 6.13
CA ARG A 69 6.73 -10.85 5.74
C ARG A 69 7.10 -11.51 4.41
N GLU A 70 6.64 -12.74 4.18
CA GLU A 70 6.91 -13.48 2.94
C GLU A 70 6.22 -12.84 1.72
N GLU A 71 5.03 -12.27 1.92
CA GLU A 71 4.27 -11.59 0.86
C GLU A 71 4.90 -10.25 0.49
N LEU A 72 5.42 -9.51 1.48
CA LEU A 72 6.22 -8.31 1.26
C LEU A 72 7.50 -8.63 0.48
N LEU A 73 8.23 -9.67 0.92
CA LEU A 73 9.48 -10.08 0.27
C LEU A 73 9.24 -10.50 -1.18
N ALA A 74 8.22 -11.33 -1.42
CA ALA A 74 7.83 -11.76 -2.77
C ALA A 74 7.44 -10.56 -3.65
N CYS A 75 6.72 -9.58 -3.09
CA CYS A 75 6.38 -8.36 -3.81
C CYS A 75 7.63 -7.55 -4.17
N LEU A 76 8.55 -7.34 -3.23
CA LEU A 76 9.79 -6.59 -3.47
C LEU A 76 10.65 -7.26 -4.56
N GLN A 77 10.84 -8.58 -4.46
CA GLN A 77 11.58 -9.35 -5.45
C GLN A 77 10.93 -9.28 -6.84
N HIS A 78 9.60 -9.37 -6.89
CA HIS A 78 8.85 -9.22 -8.13
C HIS A 78 9.03 -7.82 -8.75
N LEU A 79 9.01 -6.77 -7.93
CA LEU A 79 9.23 -5.39 -8.40
C LEU A 79 10.63 -5.23 -9.00
N CYS A 80 11.67 -5.70 -8.30
CA CYS A 80 13.06 -5.65 -8.78
C CYS A 80 13.25 -6.46 -10.08
N ALA A 81 12.69 -7.67 -10.14
CA ALA A 81 12.74 -8.50 -11.34
C ALA A 81 12.01 -7.85 -12.53
N SER A 82 10.82 -7.29 -12.30
CA SER A 82 10.03 -6.64 -13.34
C SER A 82 10.65 -5.33 -13.82
N ALA A 83 11.40 -4.64 -12.96
CA ALA A 83 12.22 -3.48 -13.31
C ALA A 83 13.50 -3.85 -14.09
N GLY A 84 13.81 -5.14 -14.22
CA GLY A 84 14.96 -5.64 -15.01
C GLY A 84 16.25 -5.86 -14.22
N ASN A 85 16.24 -5.71 -12.90
CA ASN A 85 17.39 -5.99 -12.05
C ASN A 85 16.99 -6.71 -10.76
N ALA A 86 16.82 -8.04 -10.84
CA ALA A 86 16.48 -8.86 -9.69
C ALA A 86 17.58 -8.88 -8.59
N ALA A 87 18.82 -8.54 -8.96
CA ALA A 87 19.97 -8.50 -8.06
C ALA A 87 20.29 -7.08 -7.57
N LEU A 88 19.34 -6.14 -7.67
CA LEU A 88 19.54 -4.73 -7.29
C LEU A 88 19.81 -4.53 -5.80
N MET A 89 19.22 -5.38 -4.95
CA MET A 89 19.26 -5.25 -3.49
C MET A 89 19.87 -6.49 -2.85
N SER A 90 20.70 -6.29 -1.82
CA SER A 90 21.18 -7.39 -0.98
C SER A 90 20.01 -8.11 -0.28
N GLU A 91 20.14 -9.42 -0.06
CA GLU A 91 19.15 -10.18 0.72
C GLU A 91 18.94 -9.62 2.14
N PRO A 92 19.99 -9.23 2.90
CA PRO A 92 19.81 -8.57 4.20
C PRO A 92 19.00 -7.27 4.12
N LEU A 93 19.23 -6.44 3.09
CA LEU A 93 18.46 -5.21 2.89
C LEU A 93 16.98 -5.52 2.62
N GLN A 94 16.67 -6.51 1.78
CA GLN A 94 15.29 -6.90 1.50
C GLN A 94 14.54 -7.29 2.78
N HIS A 95 15.20 -8.06 3.66
CA HIS A 95 14.65 -8.42 4.96
C HIS A 95 14.45 -7.21 5.87
N THR A 96 15.45 -6.34 5.96
CA THR A 96 15.39 -5.10 6.74
C THR A 96 14.23 -4.21 6.30
N LEU A 97 14.01 -4.06 4.99
CA LEU A 97 12.89 -3.30 4.43
C LEU A 97 11.53 -3.94 4.77
N CYS A 98 11.42 -5.26 4.68
CA CYS A 98 10.18 -5.97 5.05
C CYS A 98 9.85 -5.79 6.54
N ASP A 99 10.86 -5.84 7.41
CA ASP A 99 10.70 -5.68 8.85
C ASP A 99 10.26 -4.25 9.21
N HIS A 100 10.83 -3.23 8.55
CA HIS A 100 10.43 -1.82 8.75
C HIS A 100 9.06 -1.50 8.15
N ALA A 101 8.66 -2.19 7.07
CA ALA A 101 7.37 -1.97 6.43
C ALA A 101 6.19 -2.48 7.27
N ALA A 102 6.41 -3.37 8.23
CA ALA A 102 5.39 -3.87 9.16
C ALA A 102 4.08 -4.32 8.47
N GLY A 103 4.21 -5.04 7.35
CA GLY A 103 3.07 -5.55 6.55
C GLY A 103 2.41 -4.53 5.63
N ASN A 104 2.94 -3.30 5.52
CA ASN A 104 2.41 -2.25 4.65
C ASN A 104 3.20 -2.13 3.35
N TYR A 105 2.60 -2.55 2.23
CA TYR A 105 3.20 -2.45 0.90
C TYR A 105 3.58 -1.02 0.50
N ARG A 106 2.82 -0.01 0.91
CA ARG A 106 3.10 1.39 0.58
C ARG A 106 4.35 1.87 1.30
N ILE A 107 4.51 1.52 2.58
CA ILE A 107 5.72 1.84 3.33
C ILE A 107 6.93 1.14 2.70
N LEU A 108 6.81 -0.16 2.40
CA LEU A 108 7.86 -0.94 1.72
C LEU A 108 8.33 -0.27 0.42
N ALA A 109 7.39 0.05 -0.47
CA ALA A 109 7.68 0.66 -1.75
C ALA A 109 8.28 2.07 -1.60
N THR A 110 7.84 2.83 -0.59
CA THR A 110 8.38 4.17 -0.30
C THR A 110 9.83 4.08 0.14
N LEU A 111 10.14 3.23 1.14
CA LEU A 111 11.51 3.04 1.63
C LEU A 111 12.45 2.57 0.51
N ALA A 112 12.01 1.58 -0.28
CA ALA A 112 12.77 1.08 -1.42
C ALA A 112 13.01 2.17 -2.49
N SER A 113 11.99 2.98 -2.78
CA SER A 113 12.09 4.08 -3.75
C SER A 113 13.04 5.18 -3.28
N GLU A 114 13.07 5.50 -1.99
CA GLU A 114 14.00 6.48 -1.43
C GLU A 114 15.45 6.00 -1.55
N LEU A 115 15.72 4.74 -1.20
CA LEU A 115 17.05 4.14 -1.39
C LEU A 115 17.47 4.15 -2.85
N LEU A 116 16.57 3.78 -3.76
CA LEU A 116 16.85 3.78 -5.18
C LEU A 116 17.19 5.18 -5.69
N ALA A 117 16.47 6.20 -5.24
CA ALA A 117 16.73 7.58 -5.61
C ALA A 117 18.09 8.08 -5.12
N VAL A 118 18.50 7.71 -3.90
CA VAL A 118 19.83 8.08 -3.37
C VAL A 118 20.94 7.29 -4.06
N ALA A 119 20.76 5.99 -4.28
CA ALA A 119 21.72 5.17 -5.03
C ALA A 119 21.94 5.70 -6.45
N ALA A 120 20.87 6.11 -7.14
CA ALA A 120 20.97 6.69 -8.47
C ALA A 120 21.75 8.02 -8.48
N GLN A 121 21.56 8.88 -7.46
CA GLN A 121 22.29 10.15 -7.34
C GLN A 121 23.77 9.96 -7.00
N THR A 122 24.10 8.89 -6.27
CA THR A 122 25.47 8.58 -5.82
C THR A 122 26.18 7.56 -6.72
N GLU A 123 25.57 7.22 -7.86
CA GLU A 123 26.06 6.24 -8.84
C GLU A 123 26.40 4.86 -8.23
N ARG A 124 25.64 4.44 -7.21
CA ARG A 124 25.80 3.13 -6.59
C ARG A 124 25.00 2.09 -7.36
N PRO A 125 25.64 1.03 -7.91
CA PRO A 125 24.97 0.03 -8.73
C PRO A 125 24.14 -0.99 -7.92
N HIS A 126 24.31 -1.02 -6.60
CA HIS A 126 23.72 -2.02 -5.72
C HIS A 126 23.29 -1.37 -4.41
N LEU A 127 22.13 -1.77 -3.90
CA LEU A 127 21.53 -1.27 -2.66
C LEU A 127 21.80 -2.28 -1.54
N ASP A 128 22.38 -1.82 -0.43
CA ASP A 128 22.74 -2.63 0.73
C ASP A 128 22.28 -1.98 2.05
N GLU A 129 22.53 -2.68 3.17
CA GLU A 129 22.17 -2.19 4.50
C GLU A 129 22.97 -0.94 4.90
N ALA A 130 24.18 -0.74 4.37
CA ALA A 130 24.97 0.44 4.65
C ALA A 130 24.29 1.69 4.08
N LEU A 131 23.78 1.61 2.85
CA LEU A 131 22.96 2.67 2.25
C LEU A 131 21.68 2.91 3.05
N PHE A 132 21.03 1.86 3.55
CA PHE A 132 19.86 2.01 4.41
C PHE A 132 20.16 2.82 5.67
N LEU A 133 21.25 2.50 6.37
CA LEU A 133 21.66 3.25 7.56
C LEU A 133 22.06 4.68 7.22
N GLU A 134 22.71 4.92 6.08
CA GLU A 134 23.08 6.27 5.63
C GLU A 134 21.85 7.15 5.39
N VAL A 135 20.79 6.59 4.77
CA VAL A 135 19.58 7.35 4.40
C VAL A 135 18.65 7.55 5.59
N PHE A 136 18.45 6.53 6.42
CA PHE A 136 17.41 6.54 7.45
C PHE A 136 17.92 6.78 8.88
N THR A 137 19.23 6.82 9.12
CA THR A 137 19.75 7.21 10.44
C THR A 137 19.70 8.74 10.56
N PRO A 138 18.97 9.32 11.52
CA PRO A 138 19.00 10.75 11.75
C PRO A 138 20.43 11.20 12.10
N PRO A 139 20.92 12.34 11.57
CA PRO A 139 22.24 12.84 11.95
C PRO A 139 22.28 13.02 13.46
N ALA A 140 23.31 12.44 14.09
CA ALA A 140 23.50 12.56 15.53
C ALA A 140 23.41 14.05 15.91
N THR A 141 22.38 14.41 16.67
CA THR A 141 22.27 15.74 17.24
C THR A 141 23.54 15.97 18.05
N ALA A 142 24.41 16.84 17.54
CA ALA A 142 25.62 17.25 18.24
C ALA A 142 25.19 17.96 19.52
N THR A 143 25.15 17.23 20.63
CA THR A 143 24.94 17.82 21.96
C THR A 143 26.08 18.80 22.18
N PRO A 144 25.83 20.12 22.33
CA PRO A 144 26.91 21.04 22.61
C PRO A 144 27.47 20.67 23.98
N ARG A 145 28.73 20.25 24.02
CA ARG A 145 29.50 20.06 25.25
C ARG A 145 29.42 21.39 26.01
N ARG A 146 28.62 21.43 27.08
CA ARG A 146 28.66 22.49 28.08
C ARG A 146 30.08 22.52 28.63
N THR A 147 30.88 23.48 28.15
CA THR A 147 32.12 23.90 28.80
C THR A 147 31.79 24.27 30.24
N ALA A 148 32.30 23.47 31.18
CA ALA A 148 32.29 23.81 32.58
C ALA A 148 33.13 25.09 32.77
N LEU A 149 32.50 26.15 33.28
CA LEU A 149 33.24 27.31 33.75
C LEU A 149 33.93 26.96 35.09
N PRO A 150 35.21 27.32 35.28
CA PRO A 150 35.85 27.23 36.58
C PRO A 150 35.59 28.50 37.42
N ARG A 151 35.26 28.23 38.70
CA ARG A 151 35.21 29.11 39.89
C ARG A 151 33.98 29.99 40.08
#